data_AF-A0A9E8Z0P1-F1
#
_entry.id   AF-A0A9E8Z0P1-F1
#
_cell.length_a   1.000
_cell.length_b   1.000
_cell.length_c   1.000
_cell.angle_alpha   90.00
_cell.angle_beta   90.00
_cell.angle_gamma   90.00
#
_symmetry.space_group_name_H-M   'P 1'
#
loop_
_entity.id
_entity.type
_entity.pdbx_description
1 polymer ?
#
loop_
_entity_poly.entity_id
_entity_poly.type
_entity_poly.pdbx_seq_one_letter_code
_entity_poly.pdbx_strand_id
1 'polypeptide(L)'
;MNNNSLEVYFKLLKVDDSLQKKGTSLEKKDRKKYLDLLQFRVKLSDYIHWKQRHQYLNLMKNFVDLKIDGKQFVSQFMKLYKSNQQDCRIFKTDLKQLSTFKLKPESFGFSRWPSELELCCDEFYPDLQPQDRVEFKFARDEENLRNFVATIVPEIKKYCEK
;
A
#
# COMPACT_ATOMS: atom_id res chain seq x y z
N MET A 1 -2.89 22.48 1.99
CA MET A 1 -1.58 22.54 1.31
C MET A 1 -1.76 23.34 0.03
N ASN A 2 -0.98 24.42 -0.14
CA ASN A 2 -1.05 25.32 -1.30
C ASN A 2 -0.41 24.66 -2.53
N ASN A 3 -0.79 25.09 -3.75
CA ASN A 3 -0.20 24.64 -5.03
C ASN A 3 1.34 24.55 -5.02
N ASN A 4 1.99 25.40 -4.22
CA ASN A 4 3.43 25.45 -4.01
C ASN A 4 4.05 24.12 -3.53
N SER A 5 3.36 23.29 -2.75
CA SER A 5 3.93 22.01 -2.28
C SER A 5 4.03 20.96 -3.38
N LEU A 6 3.05 20.88 -4.29
CA LEU A 6 3.06 19.93 -5.41
C LEU A 6 4.14 20.29 -6.43
N GLU A 7 4.32 21.58 -6.72
CA GLU A 7 5.38 22.07 -7.59
C GLU A 7 6.79 21.70 -7.09
N VAL A 8 7.02 21.77 -5.78
CA VAL A 8 8.27 21.33 -5.16
C VAL A 8 8.47 19.83 -5.38
N TYR A 9 7.45 19.00 -5.13
CA TYR A 9 7.56 17.55 -5.34
C TYR A 9 7.79 17.18 -6.80
N PHE A 10 7.21 17.91 -7.74
CA PHE A 10 7.49 17.74 -9.16
C PHE A 10 8.93 18.01 -9.53
N LYS A 11 9.50 19.09 -8.99
CA LYS A 11 10.92 19.41 -9.19
C LYS A 11 11.79 18.29 -8.61
N LEU A 12 11.46 17.79 -7.42
CA LEU A 12 12.19 16.68 -6.79
C LEU A 12 12.11 15.38 -7.61
N LEU A 13 10.94 15.02 -8.13
CA LEU A 13 10.76 13.85 -9.00
C LEU A 13 11.62 13.96 -10.27
N LYS A 14 11.60 15.12 -10.95
CA LYS A 14 12.41 15.34 -12.16
C LYS A 14 13.91 15.28 -11.86
N VAL A 15 14.34 15.84 -10.73
CA VAL A 15 15.74 15.79 -10.30
C VAL A 15 16.16 14.35 -10.01
N ASP A 16 15.37 13.59 -9.25
CA ASP A 16 15.66 12.19 -8.93
C ASP A 16 15.75 11.33 -10.20
N ASP A 17 14.81 11.47 -11.14
CA ASP A 17 14.84 10.78 -12.44
C ASP A 17 16.08 11.12 -13.27
N SER A 18 16.44 12.41 -13.34
CA SER A 18 17.66 12.83 -14.03
C SER A 18 18.95 12.28 -13.38
N LEU A 19 18.96 12.11 -12.06
CA LEU A 19 20.10 11.55 -11.33
C LEU A 19 20.21 10.04 -11.58
N GLN A 20 19.08 9.33 -11.57
CA GLN A 20 19.02 7.88 -11.87
C GLN A 20 19.54 7.57 -13.26
N LYS A 21 19.17 8.37 -14.28
CA LYS A 21 19.70 8.27 -15.64
C LYS A 21 21.23 8.48 -15.74
N LYS A 22 21.84 9.15 -14.76
CA LYS A 22 23.28 9.37 -14.66
C LYS A 22 23.98 8.37 -13.71
N GLY A 23 23.31 7.30 -13.29
CA GLY A 23 23.87 6.27 -12.40
C GLY A 23 23.98 6.68 -10.93
N THR A 24 23.27 7.73 -10.50
CA THR A 24 23.23 8.16 -9.10
C THR A 24 21.78 8.33 -8.60
N SER A 25 21.56 8.85 -7.40
CA SER A 25 20.20 9.05 -6.86
C SER A 25 20.11 10.31 -6.03
N LEU A 26 18.89 10.83 -5.86
CA LEU A 26 18.68 11.97 -4.96
C LEU A 26 19.07 11.61 -3.52
N GLU A 27 18.88 10.36 -3.09
CA GLU A 27 19.32 9.86 -1.79
C GLU A 27 20.82 10.07 -1.55
N LYS A 28 21.65 9.73 -2.54
CA LYS A 28 23.12 9.87 -2.46
C LYS A 28 23.58 11.33 -2.52
N LYS A 29 22.83 12.20 -3.20
CA LYS A 29 23.22 13.59 -3.46
C LYS A 29 22.67 14.58 -2.43
N ASP A 30 21.45 14.35 -1.94
CA ASP A 30 20.75 15.22 -1.01
C ASP A 30 19.70 14.39 -0.25
N ARG A 31 20.14 13.77 0.84
CA ARG A 31 19.30 12.91 1.68
C ARG A 31 18.04 13.62 2.19
N LYS A 32 18.13 14.92 2.49
CA LYS A 32 16.98 15.69 2.99
C LYS A 32 15.90 15.81 1.92
N LYS A 33 16.27 16.22 0.69
CA LYS A 33 15.32 16.29 -0.43
C LYS A 33 14.77 14.92 -0.81
N TYR A 34 15.57 13.87 -0.68
CA TYR A 34 15.10 12.51 -0.87
C TYR A 34 14.03 12.11 0.16
N LEU A 35 14.21 12.44 1.44
CA LEU A 35 13.19 12.21 2.47
C LEU A 35 11.91 13.00 2.19
N ASP A 36 12.01 14.25 1.74
CA ASP A 36 10.85 15.05 1.33
C ASP A 36 10.09 14.37 0.16
N LEU A 37 10.83 13.85 -0.82
CA LEU A 37 10.26 13.11 -1.94
C LEU A 37 9.60 11.79 -1.50
N LEU A 38 10.21 11.06 -0.56
CA LEU A 38 9.63 9.85 0.02
C LEU A 38 8.33 10.14 0.76
N GLN A 39 8.28 11.20 1.58
CA GLN A 39 7.05 11.59 2.26
C GLN A 39 5.90 11.87 1.29
N PHE A 40 6.20 12.49 0.15
CA PHE A 40 5.20 12.68 -0.90
C PHE A 40 4.73 11.36 -1.51
N ARG A 41 5.67 10.45 -1.82
CA ARG A 41 5.34 9.11 -2.34
C ARG A 41 4.46 8.31 -1.37
N VAL A 42 4.69 8.43 -0.06
CA VAL A 42 3.84 7.82 0.97
C VAL A 42 2.44 8.42 0.93
N LYS A 43 2.30 9.75 0.94
CA LYS A 43 1.00 10.43 0.87
C LYS A 43 0.21 10.11 -0.40
N LEU A 44 0.92 9.91 -1.52
CA LEU A 44 0.32 9.46 -2.78
C LEU A 44 -0.21 8.02 -2.65
N SER A 45 0.61 7.12 -2.10
CA SER A 45 0.22 5.72 -1.82
C SER A 45 -1.00 5.65 -0.91
N ASP A 46 -0.97 6.38 0.21
CA ASP A 46 -2.08 6.57 1.14
C ASP A 46 -3.38 6.89 0.41
N TYR A 47 -3.36 7.91 -0.44
CA TYR A 47 -4.54 8.33 -1.19
C TYR A 47 -5.04 7.27 -2.18
N ILE A 48 -4.14 6.67 -2.97
CA ILE A 48 -4.51 5.67 -3.98
C ILE A 48 -5.17 4.47 -3.31
N HIS A 49 -4.57 3.93 -2.25
CA HIS A 49 -5.16 2.83 -1.50
C HIS A 49 -6.46 3.25 -0.80
N TRP A 50 -6.52 4.45 -0.22
CA TRP A 50 -7.71 4.96 0.46
C TRP A 50 -8.91 5.15 -0.48
N LYS A 51 -8.70 5.46 -1.76
CA LYS A 51 -9.80 5.48 -2.74
C LYS A 51 -10.50 4.13 -2.84
N GLN A 52 -9.79 3.03 -2.60
CA GLN A 52 -10.31 1.67 -2.62
C GLN A 52 -10.69 1.14 -1.23
N ARG A 53 -10.73 1.99 -0.19
CA ARG A 53 -10.98 1.57 1.20
C ARG A 53 -12.22 0.71 1.41
N HIS A 54 -13.32 1.01 0.70
CA HIS A 54 -14.54 0.21 0.79
C HIS A 54 -14.37 -1.16 0.15
N GLN A 55 -13.58 -1.29 -0.92
CA GLN A 55 -13.27 -2.57 -1.53
C GLN A 55 -12.40 -3.42 -0.60
N TYR A 56 -11.37 -2.82 0.02
CA TYR A 56 -10.57 -3.47 1.06
C TYR A 56 -11.45 -3.94 2.23
N LEU A 57 -12.29 -3.06 2.77
CA LEU A 57 -13.17 -3.38 3.90
C LEU A 57 -14.14 -4.52 3.56
N ASN A 58 -14.77 -4.47 2.39
CA ASN A 58 -15.70 -5.51 1.97
C ASN A 58 -15.01 -6.85 1.76
N LEU A 59 -13.84 -6.86 1.12
CA LEU A 59 -13.06 -8.08 0.92
C LEU A 59 -12.65 -8.71 2.26
N MET A 60 -12.14 -7.89 3.19
CA MET A 60 -11.76 -8.34 4.53
C MET A 60 -12.94 -8.86 5.33
N LYS A 61 -14.10 -8.19 5.29
CA LYS A 61 -15.33 -8.66 5.95
C LYS A 61 -15.81 -9.97 5.34
N ASN A 62 -15.83 -10.08 4.01
CA ASN A 62 -16.22 -11.33 3.36
C ASN A 62 -15.31 -12.47 3.76
N PHE A 63 -14.00 -12.21 3.89
CA PHE A 63 -13.10 -13.19 4.46
C PHE A 63 -13.52 -13.48 5.89
N VAL A 64 -13.39 -12.56 6.85
CA VAL A 64 -13.71 -12.76 8.28
C VAL A 64 -15.05 -13.46 8.55
N ASP A 65 -16.11 -13.09 7.81
CA ASP A 65 -17.47 -13.66 7.91
C ASP A 65 -17.62 -15.05 7.26
N LEU A 66 -16.52 -15.72 6.90
CA LEU A 66 -16.48 -17.05 6.27
C LEU A 66 -17.19 -17.12 4.90
N LYS A 67 -17.36 -16.01 4.20
CA LYS A 67 -17.98 -15.97 2.86
C LYS A 67 -17.00 -16.33 1.74
N ILE A 68 -15.70 -16.17 2.00
CA ILE A 68 -14.61 -16.61 1.13
C ILE A 68 -13.52 -17.30 1.95
N ASP A 69 -12.79 -18.20 1.31
CA ASP A 69 -11.63 -18.90 1.91
C ASP A 69 -10.33 -18.06 1.79
N GLY A 70 -9.25 -18.56 2.40
CA GLY A 70 -7.95 -17.88 2.39
C GLY A 70 -7.35 -17.74 0.99
N LYS A 71 -7.49 -18.75 0.12
CA LYS A 71 -6.96 -18.72 -1.26
C LYS A 71 -7.68 -17.63 -2.07
N GLN A 72 -9.00 -17.53 -1.94
CA GLN A 72 -9.84 -16.52 -2.57
C GLN A 72 -9.52 -15.12 -2.04
N PHE A 73 -9.35 -14.97 -0.71
CA PHE A 73 -8.98 -13.70 -0.10
C PHE A 73 -7.62 -13.21 -0.61
N VAL A 74 -6.57 -14.02 -0.51
CA VAL A 74 -5.21 -13.66 -0.95
C VAL A 74 -5.19 -13.28 -2.44
N SER A 75 -5.82 -14.08 -3.30
CA SER A 75 -5.88 -13.81 -4.73
C SER A 75 -6.55 -12.47 -5.05
N GLN A 76 -7.74 -12.21 -4.48
CA GLN A 76 -8.47 -10.96 -4.70
C GLN A 76 -7.75 -9.75 -4.09
N PHE A 77 -7.18 -9.91 -2.90
CA PHE A 77 -6.44 -8.86 -2.21
C PHE A 77 -5.20 -8.48 -3.01
N MET A 78 -4.39 -9.45 -3.43
CA MET A 78 -3.16 -9.20 -4.18
C MET A 78 -3.44 -8.57 -5.54
N LYS A 79 -4.56 -8.92 -6.19
CA LYS A 79 -5.01 -8.24 -7.41
C LYS A 79 -5.29 -6.76 -7.16
N LEU A 80 -6.07 -6.43 -6.12
CA LEU A 80 -6.38 -5.05 -5.74
C LEU A 80 -5.10 -4.27 -5.35
N TYR A 81 -4.25 -4.86 -4.51
CA TYR A 81 -3.00 -4.27 -4.06
C TYR A 81 -2.04 -3.99 -5.23
N LYS A 82 -1.80 -4.97 -6.11
CA LYS A 82 -0.91 -4.80 -7.27
C LYS A 82 -1.42 -3.76 -8.26
N SER A 83 -2.75 -3.67 -8.45
CA SER A 83 -3.34 -2.60 -9.26
C SER A 83 -3.03 -1.22 -8.67
N ASN A 84 -3.20 -1.04 -7.36
CA ASN A 84 -2.88 0.23 -6.69
C ASN A 84 -1.38 0.55 -6.73
N GLN A 85 -0.51 -0.47 -6.63
CA GLN A 85 0.95 -0.29 -6.80
C GLN A 85 1.30 0.16 -8.23
N GLN A 86 0.61 -0.38 -9.23
CA GLN A 86 0.78 0.05 -10.61
C GLN A 86 0.32 1.50 -10.81
N ASP A 87 -0.82 1.89 -10.23
CA ASP A 87 -1.27 3.28 -10.24
C ASP A 87 -0.22 4.19 -9.58
N CYS A 88 0.33 3.81 -8.42
CA CYS A 88 1.40 4.55 -7.76
C CYS A 88 2.63 4.74 -8.65
N ARG A 89 2.99 3.74 -9.47
CA ARG A 89 4.09 3.82 -10.44
C ARG A 89 3.77 4.76 -11.59
N ILE A 90 2.58 4.65 -12.18
CA ILE A 90 2.12 5.51 -13.28
C ILE A 90 2.10 6.97 -12.82
N PHE A 91 1.54 7.25 -11.64
CA PHE A 91 1.52 8.61 -11.08
C PHE A 91 2.91 9.18 -10.89
N LYS A 92 3.94 8.39 -10.54
CA LYS A 92 5.33 8.89 -10.45
C LYS A 92 5.88 9.37 -11.79
N THR A 93 5.38 8.84 -12.90
CA THR A 93 5.86 9.15 -14.26
C THR A 93 4.96 10.11 -15.03
N ASP A 94 3.66 10.18 -14.70
CA ASP A 94 2.69 11.05 -15.37
C ASP A 94 2.53 12.37 -14.61
N LEU A 95 3.37 13.34 -14.99
CA LEU A 95 3.38 14.68 -14.42
C LEU A 95 2.07 15.46 -14.66
N LYS A 96 1.27 15.09 -15.68
CA LYS A 96 -0.02 15.76 -15.96
C LYS A 96 -1.10 15.29 -14.98
N GLN A 97 -1.16 14.00 -14.67
CA GLN A 97 -2.12 13.52 -13.67
C GLN A 97 -1.81 14.07 -12.28
N LEU A 98 -0.53 14.10 -11.90
CA LEU A 98 -0.11 14.68 -10.63
C LEU A 98 -0.44 16.18 -10.49
N SER A 99 -0.60 16.94 -11.58
CA SER A 99 -0.81 18.41 -11.46
C SER A 99 -2.24 18.74 -11.04
N THR A 100 -3.16 17.81 -11.27
CA THR A 100 -4.55 17.85 -10.82
C THR A 100 -4.76 17.10 -9.50
N PHE A 101 -3.72 16.42 -9.02
CA PHE A 101 -3.78 15.59 -7.83
C PHE A 101 -3.93 16.43 -6.57
N LYS A 102 -5.00 16.19 -5.81
CA LYS A 102 -5.22 16.81 -4.51
C LYS A 102 -5.08 15.77 -3.42
N LEU A 103 -4.06 15.93 -2.58
CA LEU A 103 -3.92 15.16 -1.36
C LEU A 103 -5.15 15.35 -0.48
N LYS A 104 -5.66 14.24 0.03
CA LYS A 104 -6.75 14.20 1.00
C LYS A 104 -6.17 13.86 2.36
N PRO A 105 -6.10 14.80 3.33
CA PRO A 105 -5.60 14.50 4.67
C PRO A 105 -6.30 13.31 5.32
N GLU A 106 -7.56 13.06 4.96
CA GLU A 106 -8.36 11.93 5.40
C GLU A 106 -7.77 10.57 4.99
N SER A 107 -6.91 10.54 3.97
CA SER A 107 -6.25 9.31 3.53
C SER A 107 -4.92 9.02 4.24
N PHE A 108 -4.35 9.97 4.98
CA PHE A 108 -2.98 9.84 5.48
C PHE A 108 -2.83 8.68 6.47
N GLY A 109 -1.78 7.87 6.27
CA GLY A 109 -1.51 6.65 7.02
C GLY A 109 -2.30 5.43 6.56
N PHE A 110 -3.22 5.56 5.61
CA PHE A 110 -4.05 4.45 5.15
C PHE A 110 -3.23 3.31 4.54
N SER A 111 -2.16 3.61 3.78
CA SER A 111 -1.44 2.56 3.05
C SER A 111 -0.67 1.60 3.94
N ARG A 112 -0.51 1.89 5.24
CA ARG A 112 0.12 0.97 6.19
C ARG A 112 -0.62 -0.36 6.28
N TRP A 113 -1.96 -0.32 6.28
CA TRP A 113 -2.80 -1.50 6.44
C TRP A 113 -2.74 -2.47 5.26
N PRO A 114 -2.93 -2.04 4.00
CA PRO A 114 -2.74 -2.93 2.87
C PRO A 114 -1.28 -3.39 2.74
N SER A 115 -0.28 -2.63 3.19
CA SER A 115 1.11 -3.13 3.22
C SER A 115 1.30 -4.23 4.26
N GLU A 116 0.75 -4.09 5.47
CA GLU A 116 0.78 -5.15 6.49
C GLU A 116 0.01 -6.41 6.02
N LEU A 117 -1.14 -6.23 5.39
CA LEU A 117 -1.92 -7.35 4.82
C LEU A 117 -1.17 -8.06 3.70
N GLU A 118 -0.43 -7.35 2.86
CA GLU A 118 0.36 -7.98 1.79
C GLU A 118 1.44 -8.90 2.36
N LEU A 119 2.17 -8.46 3.39
CA LEU A 119 3.13 -9.32 4.07
C LEU A 119 2.46 -10.59 4.63
N CYS A 120 1.29 -10.45 5.24
CA CYS A 120 0.55 -11.62 5.75
C CYS A 120 -0.01 -12.52 4.63
N CYS A 121 -0.30 -11.97 3.44
CA CYS A 121 -0.68 -12.76 2.28
C CYS A 121 0.51 -13.54 1.72
N ASP A 122 1.71 -12.95 1.71
CA ASP A 122 2.94 -13.64 1.29
C ASP A 122 3.34 -14.74 2.29
N GLU A 123 2.98 -14.57 3.56
CA GLU A 123 3.12 -15.57 4.62
C GLU A 123 2.01 -16.63 4.65
N PHE A 124 1.02 -16.61 3.74
CA PHE A 124 -0.10 -17.54 3.77
C PHE A 124 0.22 -18.86 3.04
N TYR A 125 0.12 -19.97 3.78
CA TYR A 125 0.34 -21.31 3.28
C TYR A 125 -0.93 -22.15 3.53
N PRO A 126 -1.81 -22.29 2.53
CA PRO A 126 -3.12 -22.92 2.73
C PRO A 126 -3.04 -24.41 3.05
N ASP A 127 -1.97 -25.08 2.63
CA ASP A 127 -1.77 -26.51 2.78
C ASP A 127 -0.74 -26.82 3.89
N LEU A 128 -0.47 -25.85 4.78
CA LEU A 128 0.53 -25.92 5.86
C LEU A 128 0.25 -27.07 6.82
N GLN A 129 1.17 -28.02 6.90
CA GLN A 129 1.09 -29.14 7.84
C GLN A 129 1.85 -28.81 9.14
N PRO A 130 1.54 -29.49 10.26
CA PRO A 130 2.22 -29.25 11.54
C PRO A 130 3.75 -29.39 11.45
N GLN A 131 4.26 -30.37 10.68
CA GLN A 131 5.69 -30.57 10.47
C GLN A 131 6.37 -29.41 9.75
N ASP A 132 5.65 -28.71 8.87
CA ASP A 132 6.19 -27.60 8.08
C ASP A 132 6.48 -26.38 8.97
N ARG A 133 5.83 -26.27 10.14
CA ARG A 133 6.01 -25.14 11.08
C ARG A 133 7.40 -25.05 11.69
N VAL A 134 8.16 -26.15 11.69
CA VAL A 134 9.55 -26.17 12.18
C VAL A 134 10.45 -25.37 11.23
N GLU A 135 10.21 -25.50 9.93
CA GLU A 135 10.97 -24.86 8.85
C GLU A 135 10.40 -23.47 8.50
N PHE A 136 9.07 -23.35 8.46
CA PHE A 136 8.34 -22.13 8.09
C PHE A 136 7.67 -21.49 9.31
N LYS A 137 8.47 -21.03 10.28
CA LYS A 137 7.95 -20.38 11.51
C LYS A 137 7.11 -19.14 11.27
N PHE A 138 7.26 -18.50 10.10
CA PHE A 138 6.50 -17.33 9.69
C PHE A 138 5.21 -17.67 8.93
N ALA A 139 4.99 -18.95 8.57
CA ALA A 139 3.84 -19.36 7.80
C ALA A 139 2.54 -19.23 8.61
N ARG A 140 1.50 -18.77 7.92
CA ARG A 140 0.14 -18.63 8.43
C ARG A 140 -0.76 -19.63 7.72
N ASP A 141 -1.51 -20.38 8.50
CA ASP A 141 -2.70 -21.07 8.02
C ASP A 141 -3.87 -20.08 7.87
N GLU A 142 -5.03 -20.59 7.46
CA GLU A 142 -6.21 -19.77 7.23
C GLU A 142 -6.75 -19.12 8.50
N GLU A 143 -6.74 -19.84 9.64
CA GLU A 143 -7.21 -19.32 10.92
C GLU A 143 -6.35 -18.15 11.40
N ASN A 144 -5.03 -18.29 11.34
CA ASN A 144 -4.08 -17.24 11.72
C ASN A 144 -4.19 -16.03 10.80
N LEU A 145 -4.35 -16.22 9.49
CA LEU A 145 -4.59 -15.12 8.55
C LEU A 145 -5.91 -14.41 8.87
N ARG A 146 -6.99 -15.16 9.13
CA ARG A 146 -8.33 -14.64 9.45
C ARG A 146 -8.34 -13.83 10.74
N ASN A 147 -7.70 -14.34 11.79
CA ASN A 147 -7.56 -13.64 13.06
C ASN A 147 -6.79 -12.33 12.87
N PHE A 148 -5.70 -12.34 12.10
CA PHE A 148 -4.96 -11.13 11.77
C PHE A 148 -5.83 -10.12 11.00
N VAL A 149 -6.51 -10.55 9.94
CA VAL A 149 -7.39 -9.67 9.14
C VAL A 149 -8.49 -9.06 10.00
N ALA A 150 -9.06 -9.82 10.94
CA ALA A 150 -10.06 -9.32 11.89
C ALA A 150 -9.53 -8.16 12.75
N THR A 151 -8.24 -8.16 13.13
CA THR A 151 -7.63 -7.02 13.86
C THR A 151 -7.54 -5.74 13.03
N ILE A 152 -7.45 -5.85 11.69
CA ILE A 152 -7.32 -4.70 10.78
C ILE A 152 -8.67 -4.14 10.34
N VAL A 153 -9.74 -4.95 10.33
CA VAL A 153 -11.11 -4.51 9.99
C VAL A 153 -11.53 -3.22 10.70
N PRO A 154 -11.45 -3.09 12.04
CA PRO A 154 -11.85 -1.86 12.71
C PRO A 154 -10.99 -0.66 12.30
N GLU A 155 -9.73 -0.87 11.99
CA GLU A 155 -8.81 0.21 11.60
C GLU A 155 -9.11 0.78 10.22
N ILE A 156 -9.41 -0.08 9.23
CA ILE A 156 -9.86 0.38 7.92
C ILE A 156 -11.25 1.01 7.98
N LYS A 157 -12.14 0.50 8.86
CA LYS A 157 -13.48 1.05 9.04
C LYS A 157 -13.47 2.52 9.44
N LYS A 158 -12.51 2.95 10.28
CA LYS A 158 -12.31 4.37 10.67
C LYS A 158 -12.10 5.32 9.49
N TYR A 159 -11.65 4.82 8.34
CA TYR A 159 -11.47 5.62 7.12
C TYR A 159 -12.71 5.63 6.22
N CYS A 160 -13.66 4.71 6.43
CA CYS A 160 -14.90 4.60 5.67
C CYS A 160 -16.04 5.42 6.27
N GLU A 161 -15.97 5.72 7.57
CA GLU A 161 -16.98 6.47 8.32
C GLU A 161 -16.73 7.99 8.35
N LYS A 162 -15.67 8.46 7.67
CA LYS A 162 -15.31 9.87 7.50
C LYS A 162 -15.68 10.35 6.10
#